data_AF-A0A830HPK5-F1
#
_entry.id   AF-A0A830HPK5-F1
#
_cell.length_a   1.000
_cell.length_b   1.000
_cell.length_c   1.000
_cell.angle_alpha   90.00
_cell.angle_beta   90.00
_cell.angle_gamma   90.00
#
_symmetry.space_group_name_H-M   'P 1'
#
loop_
_entity.id
_entity.type
_entity.pdbx_description
1 polymer ?
#
loop_
_entity_poly.entity_id
_entity_poly.type
_entity_poly.pdbx_seq_one_letter_code
_entity_poly.pdbx_strand_id
1 'polypeptide(L)'
;MPAYFRFMTLLALKIFDAENVDVAIFEVGLGGRLDATNVLPKPLVTAVTPLGYDHMELLGHTLGAIAREKAGIFKKGVPAFTVHQEDDAMESLRARAAELDIPLYMPPSLPDDVVVGLAGQHQRVNAALAVALCLTWEARNKHAEDVKAGDEAPSYLNEPITPEYREGLQAARWPGRAQVEDDEPDPTGVGSDLTFYLDGAHTPESIAACADWFVDVAAKAPSPTPTRVLLFNCQEERTPLALLQPLHERVAQGNVMFDRAMFVPPDSSTASLKKDGMPKDALTWQQNLGAAWQGCALGSGGTQPSSSSIAVMSTHAEAAASLASTSLPRSSPCVVPSLGEAIEALRLYARGGGDRRKKVEVLVTGSLYLVGDVLRLLKRL
;
A
#
# COMPACT_ATOMS: atom_id res chain seq x y z
N MET A 1 -3.48 -19.79 -25.80
CA MET A 1 -2.58 -18.98 -24.95
C MET A 1 -2.94 -19.23 -23.49
N PRO A 2 -1.96 -19.39 -22.58
CA PRO A 2 -2.25 -19.46 -21.15
C PRO A 2 -2.96 -18.18 -20.67
N ALA A 3 -3.64 -18.26 -19.53
CA ALA A 3 -4.21 -17.08 -18.85
C ALA A 3 -3.11 -16.03 -18.61
N TYR A 4 -3.48 -14.74 -18.60
CA TYR A 4 -2.53 -13.62 -18.63
C TYR A 4 -1.38 -13.75 -17.63
N PHE A 5 -1.69 -13.99 -16.34
CA PHE A 5 -0.64 -14.10 -15.31
C PHE A 5 0.30 -15.30 -15.56
N ARG A 6 -0.23 -16.46 -15.97
CA ARG A 6 0.59 -17.63 -16.32
C ARG A 6 1.47 -17.36 -17.54
N PHE A 7 0.96 -16.63 -18.53
CA PHE A 7 1.76 -16.20 -19.67
C PHE A 7 2.89 -15.27 -19.23
N MET A 8 2.61 -14.28 -18.37
CA MET A 8 3.62 -13.37 -17.84
C MET A 8 4.70 -14.09 -17.02
N THR A 9 4.33 -15.08 -16.20
CA THR A 9 5.32 -15.89 -15.46
C THR A 9 6.25 -16.66 -16.40
N LEU A 10 5.70 -17.30 -17.44
CA LEU A 10 6.50 -18.01 -18.44
C LEU A 10 7.42 -17.06 -19.22
N LEU A 11 6.92 -15.88 -19.56
CA LEU A 11 7.72 -14.84 -20.22
C LEU A 11 8.85 -14.35 -19.32
N ALA A 12 8.59 -14.08 -18.04
CA ALA A 12 9.61 -13.67 -17.07
C ALA A 12 10.71 -14.73 -16.93
N LEU A 13 10.34 -16.01 -16.78
CA LEU A 13 11.30 -17.12 -16.77
C LEU A 13 12.16 -17.15 -18.04
N LYS A 14 11.54 -16.96 -19.21
CA LYS A 14 12.28 -16.96 -20.48
C LYS A 14 13.23 -15.78 -20.61
N ILE A 15 12.83 -14.61 -20.13
CA ILE A 15 13.68 -13.41 -20.13
C ILE A 15 14.85 -13.61 -19.18
N PHE A 16 14.61 -14.04 -17.94
CA PHE A 16 15.69 -14.26 -16.96
C PHE A 16 16.71 -15.31 -17.41
N ASP A 17 16.25 -16.39 -18.07
CA ASP A 17 17.10 -17.38 -18.72
C ASP A 17 17.92 -16.75 -19.87
N ALA A 18 17.28 -15.98 -20.75
CA ALA A 18 17.96 -15.34 -21.88
C ALA A 18 19.00 -14.27 -21.45
N GLU A 19 18.70 -13.52 -20.38
CA GLU A 19 19.57 -12.49 -19.81
C GLU A 19 20.67 -13.09 -18.89
N ASN A 20 20.67 -14.40 -18.65
CA ASN A 20 21.62 -15.10 -17.78
C ASN A 20 21.76 -14.47 -16.38
N VAL A 21 20.63 -14.17 -15.73
CA VAL A 21 20.66 -13.56 -14.39
C VAL A 21 21.23 -14.53 -13.35
N ASP A 22 22.06 -14.02 -12.43
CA ASP A 22 22.61 -14.82 -11.32
C ASP A 22 21.54 -15.22 -10.29
N VAL A 23 20.52 -14.36 -10.13
CA VAL A 23 19.42 -14.54 -9.20
C VAL A 23 18.13 -13.96 -9.78
N ALA A 24 17.03 -14.69 -9.61
CA ALA A 24 15.69 -14.23 -9.94
C ALA A 24 14.82 -14.24 -8.69
N ILE A 25 14.21 -13.09 -8.37
CA ILE A 25 13.27 -12.94 -7.26
C ILE A 25 11.86 -13.01 -7.84
N PHE A 26 11.04 -13.93 -7.32
CA PHE A 26 9.66 -14.11 -7.75
C PHE A 26 8.69 -13.68 -6.64
N GLU A 27 7.88 -12.67 -6.93
CA GLU A 27 6.71 -12.31 -6.14
C GLU A 27 5.54 -13.20 -6.56
N VAL A 28 4.88 -13.81 -5.58
CA VAL A 28 3.67 -14.60 -5.78
C VAL A 28 2.53 -13.69 -6.20
N GLY A 29 1.80 -14.05 -7.26
CA GLY A 29 0.66 -13.25 -7.72
C GLY A 29 -0.53 -13.31 -6.77
N LEU A 30 -1.00 -14.52 -6.45
CA LEU A 30 -2.11 -14.72 -5.53
C LEU A 30 -1.97 -16.03 -4.74
N GLY A 31 -2.15 -15.95 -3.42
CA GLY A 31 -2.05 -17.11 -2.55
C GLY A 31 -0.61 -17.62 -2.47
N GLY A 32 -0.32 -18.75 -3.12
CA GLY A 32 1.01 -19.36 -3.14
C GLY A 32 0.96 -20.79 -3.67
N ARG A 33 0.18 -21.65 -3.01
CA ARG A 33 0.07 -23.08 -3.35
C ARG A 33 -0.25 -23.34 -4.82
N LEU A 34 -1.19 -22.58 -5.39
CA LEU A 34 -1.67 -22.72 -6.76
C LEU A 34 -1.24 -21.57 -7.68
N ASP A 35 -0.31 -20.74 -7.23
CA ASP A 35 0.16 -19.60 -8.01
C ASP A 35 1.03 -20.04 -9.19
N ALA A 36 1.01 -19.25 -10.27
CA ALA A 36 1.79 -19.55 -11.48
C ALA A 36 3.30 -19.58 -11.21
N THR A 37 3.80 -18.81 -10.23
CA THR A 37 5.22 -18.80 -9.85
C THR A 37 5.64 -20.07 -9.08
N ASN A 38 4.69 -20.80 -8.49
CA ASN A 38 4.99 -21.97 -7.67
C ASN A 38 5.41 -23.22 -8.47
N VAL A 39 5.63 -23.07 -9.78
CA VAL A 39 6.25 -24.07 -10.66
C VAL A 39 7.75 -24.26 -10.39
N LEU A 40 8.39 -23.34 -9.67
CA LEU A 40 9.80 -23.42 -9.30
C LEU A 40 10.02 -24.54 -8.26
N PRO A 41 10.74 -25.63 -8.59
CA PRO A 41 10.76 -26.83 -7.75
C PRO A 41 11.64 -26.68 -6.49
N LYS A 42 12.78 -25.99 -6.59
CA LYS A 42 13.76 -25.83 -5.50
C LYS A 42 14.31 -24.40 -5.47
N PRO A 43 13.51 -23.38 -5.09
CA PRO A 43 14.05 -22.04 -4.83
C PRO A 43 15.11 -22.11 -3.72
N LEU A 44 16.07 -21.18 -3.71
CA LEU A 44 17.13 -21.19 -2.69
C LEU A 44 16.63 -20.80 -1.29
N VAL A 45 15.60 -19.97 -1.23
CA VAL A 45 14.93 -19.53 0.00
C VAL A 45 13.49 -19.12 -0.32
N THR A 46 12.59 -19.23 0.64
CA THR A 46 11.19 -18.78 0.51
C THR A 46 10.78 -17.93 1.72
N ALA A 47 9.82 -17.03 1.52
CA ALA A 47 9.34 -16.18 2.60
C ALA A 47 7.85 -15.85 2.51
N VAL A 48 7.22 -15.67 3.66
CA VAL A 48 5.89 -15.09 3.80
C VAL A 48 6.01 -13.76 4.56
N THR A 49 5.64 -12.66 3.90
CA THR A 49 5.60 -11.30 4.48
C THR A 49 4.43 -11.16 5.46
N PRO A 50 4.23 -10.01 6.16
CA PRO A 50 3.02 -9.81 6.97
C PRO A 50 1.74 -10.17 6.22
N LEU A 51 0.84 -10.86 6.90
CA LEU A 51 -0.46 -11.29 6.38
C LEU A 51 -1.56 -10.34 6.85
N GLY A 52 -2.56 -10.17 5.99
CA GLY A 52 -3.77 -9.42 6.29
C GLY A 52 -4.97 -10.04 5.59
N TYR A 53 -6.16 -9.52 5.89
CA TYR A 53 -7.40 -9.98 5.30
C TYR A 53 -7.55 -9.50 3.86
N ASP A 54 -6.99 -10.28 2.93
CA ASP A 54 -7.06 -10.00 1.50
C ASP A 54 -7.46 -11.25 0.69
N HIS A 55 -8.19 -11.02 -0.40
CA HIS A 55 -8.70 -12.07 -1.30
C HIS A 55 -9.41 -13.23 -0.57
N MET A 56 -10.20 -12.92 0.45
CA MET A 56 -10.81 -13.92 1.34
C MET A 56 -11.72 -14.92 0.61
N GLU A 57 -12.40 -14.50 -0.46
CA GLU A 57 -13.23 -15.39 -1.30
C GLU A 57 -12.42 -16.52 -1.97
N LEU A 58 -11.12 -16.32 -2.15
CA LEU A 58 -10.22 -17.27 -2.82
C LEU A 58 -9.31 -17.99 -1.83
N LEU A 59 -8.87 -17.29 -0.77
CA LEU A 59 -7.87 -17.78 0.17
C LEU A 59 -8.46 -18.27 1.50
N GLY A 60 -9.73 -17.96 1.77
CA GLY A 60 -10.44 -18.27 3.01
C GLY A 60 -10.66 -17.05 3.91
N HIS A 61 -11.58 -17.21 4.87
CA HIS A 61 -12.04 -16.10 5.71
C HIS A 61 -11.31 -15.98 7.06
N THR A 62 -10.22 -16.73 7.27
CA THR A 62 -9.36 -16.61 8.45
C THR A 62 -7.90 -16.39 8.05
N LEU A 63 -7.10 -15.79 8.93
CA LEU A 63 -5.69 -15.58 8.68
C LEU A 63 -4.94 -16.92 8.56
N GLY A 64 -5.33 -17.95 9.29
CA GLY A 64 -4.78 -19.30 9.15
C GLY A 64 -5.07 -19.93 7.78
N ALA A 65 -6.28 -19.74 7.24
CA ALA A 65 -6.60 -20.21 5.88
C ALA A 65 -5.75 -19.50 4.82
N ILE A 66 -5.61 -18.18 4.93
CA ILE A 66 -4.77 -17.36 4.06
C ILE A 66 -3.29 -17.77 4.17
N ALA A 67 -2.81 -17.97 5.40
CA ALA A 67 -1.45 -18.41 5.69
C ALA A 67 -1.16 -19.78 5.09
N ARG A 68 -2.10 -20.73 5.17
CA ARG A 68 -1.98 -22.07 4.57
C ARG A 68 -1.80 -22.01 3.06
N GLU A 69 -2.59 -21.17 2.37
CA GLU A 69 -2.42 -20.99 0.92
C GLU A 69 -1.06 -20.37 0.58
N LYS A 70 -0.62 -19.35 1.34
CA LYS A 70 0.66 -18.67 1.12
C LYS A 70 1.87 -19.56 1.44
N ALA A 71 1.81 -20.36 2.50
CA ALA A 71 2.83 -21.35 2.85
C ALA A 71 2.95 -22.50 1.82
N GLY A 72 2.05 -22.57 0.84
CA GLY A 72 2.17 -23.49 -0.29
C GLY A 72 3.42 -23.29 -1.15
N ILE A 73 4.12 -22.16 -1.02
CA ILE A 73 5.42 -21.93 -1.66
C ILE A 73 6.57 -22.61 -0.93
N PHE A 74 6.41 -23.01 0.34
CA PHE A 74 7.45 -23.71 1.08
C PHE A 74 7.77 -25.05 0.41
N LYS A 75 9.06 -25.36 0.32
CA LYS A 75 9.56 -26.58 -0.35
C LYS A 75 10.48 -27.35 0.60
N LYS A 76 10.43 -28.68 0.51
CA LYS A 76 11.31 -29.57 1.28
C LYS A 76 12.78 -29.24 0.99
N GLY A 77 13.60 -29.16 2.04
CA GLY A 77 15.03 -28.83 1.94
C GLY A 77 15.33 -27.38 1.54
N VAL A 78 14.31 -26.51 1.54
CA VAL A 78 14.44 -25.07 1.31
C VAL A 78 14.09 -24.34 2.60
N PRO A 79 14.95 -23.44 3.12
CA PRO A 79 14.62 -22.64 4.30
C PRO A 79 13.43 -21.72 4.03
N ALA A 80 12.55 -21.63 5.02
CA ALA A 80 11.39 -20.76 5.00
C ALA A 80 11.55 -19.64 6.04
N PHE A 81 11.17 -18.43 5.65
CA PHE A 81 11.13 -17.27 6.53
C PHE A 81 9.72 -16.71 6.65
N THR A 82 9.42 -16.13 7.81
CA THR A 82 8.27 -15.25 8.02
C THR A 82 8.69 -14.11 8.95
N VAL A 83 7.77 -13.19 9.19
CA VAL A 83 7.82 -12.24 10.29
C VAL A 83 6.73 -12.58 11.30
N HIS A 84 6.61 -11.78 12.36
CA HIS A 84 5.51 -11.93 13.31
C HIS A 84 4.16 -11.86 12.59
N GLN A 85 3.28 -12.80 12.89
CA GLN A 85 1.88 -12.85 12.42
C GLN A 85 0.96 -13.03 13.62
N GLU A 86 -0.34 -12.86 13.41
CA GLU A 86 -1.35 -13.33 14.37
C GLU A 86 -1.24 -14.85 14.59
N ASP A 87 -1.65 -15.31 15.78
CA ASP A 87 -1.45 -16.69 16.23
C ASP A 87 -1.97 -17.75 15.25
N ASP A 88 -3.18 -17.56 14.71
CA ASP A 88 -3.81 -18.46 13.72
C ASP A 88 -2.98 -18.58 12.42
N ALA A 89 -2.43 -17.46 11.95
CA ALA A 89 -1.52 -17.45 10.82
C ALA A 89 -0.19 -18.12 11.16
N MET A 90 0.43 -17.77 12.29
CA MET A 90 1.69 -18.37 12.74
C MET A 90 1.59 -19.89 12.88
N GLU A 91 0.50 -20.40 13.45
CA GLU A 91 0.25 -21.83 13.59
C GLU A 91 0.19 -22.51 12.22
N SER A 92 -0.53 -21.92 11.27
CA SER A 92 -0.64 -22.46 9.91
C SER A 92 0.71 -22.48 9.16
N LEU A 93 1.52 -21.43 9.30
CA LEU A 93 2.87 -21.39 8.70
C LEU A 93 3.79 -22.46 9.33
N ARG A 94 3.77 -22.60 10.66
CA ARG A 94 4.56 -23.61 11.40
C ARG A 94 4.13 -25.04 11.06
N ALA A 95 2.82 -25.30 11.00
CA ALA A 95 2.28 -26.59 10.62
C ALA A 95 2.76 -26.99 9.22
N ARG A 96 2.74 -26.05 8.27
CA ARG A 96 3.21 -26.32 6.92
C ARG A 96 4.73 -26.56 6.85
N ALA A 97 5.52 -25.81 7.60
CA ALA A 97 6.96 -26.05 7.70
C ALA A 97 7.26 -27.44 8.31
N ALA A 98 6.54 -27.84 9.36
CA ALA A 98 6.66 -29.14 9.99
C ALA A 98 6.27 -30.30 9.05
N GLU A 99 5.19 -30.17 8.26
CA GLU A 99 4.80 -31.15 7.23
C GLU A 99 5.92 -31.42 6.21
N LEU A 100 6.74 -30.41 5.93
CA LEU A 100 7.83 -30.46 4.96
C LEU A 100 9.17 -30.83 5.59
N ASP A 101 9.23 -30.97 6.92
CA ASP A 101 10.46 -31.18 7.69
C ASP A 101 11.48 -30.07 7.39
N ILE A 102 11.01 -28.81 7.45
CA ILE A 102 11.85 -27.62 7.29
C ILE A 102 11.64 -26.66 8.48
N PRO A 103 12.67 -25.89 8.85
CA PRO A 103 12.54 -24.83 9.84
C PRO A 103 11.85 -23.61 9.23
N LEU A 104 11.11 -22.91 10.08
CA LEU A 104 10.52 -21.60 9.80
C LEU A 104 11.22 -20.56 10.66
N TYR A 105 12.01 -19.70 10.03
CA TYR A 105 12.79 -18.68 10.71
C TYR A 105 12.06 -17.33 10.74
N MET A 106 12.37 -16.53 11.76
CA MET A 106 12.05 -15.11 11.80
C MET A 106 13.36 -14.32 11.85
N PRO A 107 13.55 -13.31 10.99
CA PRO A 107 14.77 -12.51 11.00
C PRO A 107 14.84 -11.64 12.27
N PRO A 108 16.04 -11.32 12.77
CA PRO A 108 16.19 -10.31 13.80
C PRO A 108 15.76 -8.94 13.26
N SER A 109 15.40 -8.03 14.18
CA SER A 109 15.10 -6.64 13.81
C SER A 109 16.36 -5.93 13.30
N LEU A 110 16.19 -5.02 12.34
CA LEU A 110 17.30 -4.18 11.89
C LEU A 110 17.76 -3.24 13.02
N PRO A 111 19.08 -3.05 13.17
CA PRO A 111 19.62 -2.03 14.06
C PRO A 111 19.06 -0.63 13.78
N ASP A 112 18.87 0.19 14.82
CA ASP A 112 18.24 1.51 14.71
C ASP A 112 19.03 2.50 13.82
N ASP A 113 20.34 2.32 13.72
CA ASP A 113 21.23 3.11 12.87
C ASP A 113 21.16 2.72 11.37
N VAL A 114 20.47 1.64 11.03
CA VAL A 114 20.23 1.25 9.63
C VAL A 114 19.11 2.09 9.05
N VAL A 115 19.44 2.88 8.03
CA VAL A 115 18.50 3.72 7.28
C VAL A 115 17.83 2.88 6.19
N VAL A 116 16.50 2.88 6.18
CA VAL A 116 15.67 2.24 5.15
C VAL A 116 15.10 3.32 4.25
N GLY A 117 15.26 3.18 2.93
CA GLY A 117 14.84 4.16 1.93
C GLY A 117 13.32 4.29 1.78
N LEU A 118 12.57 3.26 2.20
CA LEU A 118 11.12 3.26 2.25
C LEU A 118 10.62 3.72 3.62
N ALA A 119 9.69 4.67 3.65
CA ALA A 119 9.15 5.20 4.89
C ALA A 119 8.09 4.28 5.53
N GLY A 120 7.91 4.42 6.85
CA GLY A 120 6.95 3.65 7.65
C GLY A 120 7.59 2.49 8.41
N GLN A 121 7.13 2.26 9.64
CA GLN A 121 7.74 1.27 10.55
C GLN A 121 7.66 -0.16 10.00
N HIS A 122 6.58 -0.49 9.30
CA HIS A 122 6.40 -1.79 8.64
C HIS A 122 7.50 -2.08 7.60
N GLN A 123 8.11 -1.05 7.00
CA GLN A 123 9.20 -1.24 6.05
C GLN A 123 10.49 -1.73 6.71
N ARG A 124 10.70 -1.47 8.01
CA ARG A 124 11.84 -2.05 8.74
C ARG A 124 11.70 -3.57 8.87
N VAL A 125 10.47 -4.06 9.05
CA VAL A 125 10.14 -5.49 9.09
C VAL A 125 10.35 -6.13 7.70
N ASN A 126 9.86 -5.48 6.64
CA ASN A 126 10.08 -5.93 5.26
C ASN A 126 11.57 -5.96 4.90
N ALA A 127 12.32 -4.92 5.30
CA ALA A 127 13.75 -4.81 5.07
C ALA A 127 14.54 -5.89 5.83
N ALA A 128 14.21 -6.16 7.09
CA ALA A 128 14.82 -7.26 7.85
C ALA A 128 14.62 -8.61 7.17
N LEU A 129 13.40 -8.87 6.68
CA LEU A 129 13.09 -10.07 5.94
C LEU A 129 13.89 -10.14 4.63
N ALA A 130 13.96 -9.06 3.85
CA ALA A 130 14.72 -9.00 2.61
C ALA A 130 16.22 -9.29 2.85
N VAL A 131 16.82 -8.70 3.89
CA VAL A 131 18.22 -8.98 4.28
C VAL A 131 18.42 -10.46 4.56
N ALA A 132 17.53 -11.08 5.34
CA ALA A 132 17.65 -12.50 5.65
C ALA A 132 17.58 -13.38 4.41
N LEU A 133 16.72 -13.06 3.44
CA LEU A 133 16.65 -13.80 2.17
C LEU A 133 17.94 -13.67 1.36
N CYS A 134 18.52 -12.48 1.27
CA CYS A 134 19.77 -12.25 0.58
C CYS A 134 20.94 -12.99 1.27
N LEU A 135 21.06 -12.91 2.59
CA LEU A 135 22.10 -13.62 3.35
C LEU A 135 21.97 -15.14 3.19
N THR A 136 20.74 -15.67 3.25
CA THR A 136 20.49 -17.10 3.03
C THR A 136 20.79 -17.51 1.58
N TRP A 137 20.45 -16.68 0.60
CA TRP A 137 20.81 -16.90 -0.79
C TRP A 137 22.32 -16.95 -0.96
N GLU A 138 23.07 -15.98 -0.41
CA GLU A 138 24.53 -15.96 -0.48
C GLU A 138 25.15 -17.20 0.15
N ALA A 139 24.71 -17.58 1.35
CA ALA A 139 25.21 -18.76 2.06
C ALA A 139 25.00 -20.03 1.23
N ARG A 140 23.84 -20.20 0.62
CA ARG A 140 23.49 -21.39 -0.17
C ARG A 140 24.06 -21.36 -1.59
N ASN A 141 24.33 -20.18 -2.14
CA ASN A 141 24.99 -20.05 -3.45
C ASN A 141 26.50 -20.33 -3.34
N LYS A 142 27.15 -19.92 -2.24
CA LYS A 142 28.57 -20.18 -1.96
C LYS A 142 28.86 -21.63 -1.56
N HIS A 143 27.93 -22.26 -0.84
CA HIS A 143 28.03 -23.66 -0.42
C HIS A 143 27.05 -24.50 -1.24
N ALA A 144 27.54 -25.14 -2.31
CA ALA A 144 26.77 -26.01 -3.20
C ALA A 144 26.16 -27.26 -2.55
N GLU A 145 26.16 -27.37 -1.21
CA GLU A 145 25.65 -28.50 -0.46
C GLU A 145 24.43 -28.12 0.38
N ASP A 146 23.53 -29.09 0.55
CA ASP A 146 22.33 -29.00 1.37
C ASP A 146 22.73 -28.65 2.82
N VAL A 147 22.77 -27.36 3.14
CA VAL A 147 22.76 -26.88 4.52
C VAL A 147 21.55 -27.54 5.16
N LYS A 148 21.79 -28.56 5.98
CA LYS A 148 20.73 -29.20 6.77
C LYS A 148 20.14 -28.09 7.60
N ALA A 149 18.88 -27.80 7.30
CA ALA A 149 18.14 -26.77 7.97
C ALA A 149 17.94 -27.27 9.42
N GLY A 150 18.74 -26.75 10.34
CA GLY A 150 18.61 -27.04 11.77
C GLY A 150 17.53 -26.17 12.40
N ASP A 151 17.06 -26.57 13.58
CA ASP A 151 16.04 -25.81 14.32
C ASP A 151 16.54 -24.42 14.76
N GLU A 152 17.85 -24.26 14.91
CA GLU A 152 18.47 -22.98 15.26
C GLU A 152 18.58 -22.06 14.04
N ALA A 153 18.32 -20.77 14.25
CA ALA A 153 18.51 -19.76 13.23
C ALA A 153 20.00 -19.68 12.83
N PRO A 154 20.32 -19.64 11.53
CA PRO A 154 21.71 -19.56 11.08
C PRO A 154 22.47 -18.36 11.67
N SER A 155 23.71 -18.57 12.10
CA SER A 155 24.52 -17.55 12.77
C SER A 155 24.71 -16.27 11.94
N TYR A 156 24.78 -16.42 10.61
CA TYR A 156 24.95 -15.29 9.68
C TYR A 156 23.81 -14.27 9.74
N LEU A 157 22.62 -14.65 10.24
CA LEU A 157 21.50 -13.73 10.41
C LEU A 157 21.77 -12.68 11.49
N ASN A 158 22.69 -12.96 12.41
CA ASN A 158 23.08 -12.06 13.50
C ASN A 158 24.39 -11.33 13.21
N GLU A 159 24.98 -11.52 12.02
CA GLU A 159 26.18 -10.78 11.62
C GLU A 159 25.83 -9.31 11.36
N PRO A 160 26.77 -8.37 11.58
CA PRO A 160 26.54 -6.97 11.32
C PRO A 160 26.15 -6.71 9.86
N ILE A 161 25.16 -5.83 9.65
CA ILE A 161 24.74 -5.40 8.31
C ILE A 161 25.90 -4.67 7.62
N THR A 162 26.38 -5.23 6.51
CA THR A 162 27.52 -4.69 5.77
C THR A 162 27.18 -3.35 5.09
N PRO A 163 28.19 -2.57 4.66
CA PRO A 163 27.97 -1.33 3.92
C PRO A 163 27.11 -1.50 2.65
N GLU A 164 27.30 -2.59 1.90
CA GLU A 164 26.56 -2.87 0.66
C GLU A 164 25.07 -3.08 0.94
N TYR A 165 24.73 -3.81 2.00
CA TYR A 165 23.34 -3.96 2.44
C TYR A 165 22.74 -2.64 2.91
N ARG A 166 23.50 -1.81 3.64
CA ARG A 166 23.04 -0.47 4.06
C ARG A 166 22.76 0.43 2.87
N GLU A 167 23.62 0.43 1.87
CA GLU A 167 23.43 1.16 0.63
C GLU A 167 22.18 0.68 -0.11
N GLY A 168 22.02 -0.63 -0.29
CA GLY A 168 20.85 -1.22 -0.94
C GLY A 168 19.53 -0.89 -0.22
N LEU A 169 19.51 -0.99 1.10
CA LEU A 169 18.35 -0.63 1.93
C LEU A 169 18.01 0.87 1.83
N GLN A 170 19.02 1.75 1.85
CA GLN A 170 18.83 3.19 1.72
C GLN A 170 18.40 3.61 0.31
N ALA A 171 18.88 2.91 -0.72
CA ALA A 171 18.57 3.18 -2.13
C ALA A 171 17.21 2.60 -2.56
N ALA A 172 16.61 1.69 -1.79
CA ALA A 172 15.33 1.07 -2.12
C ALA A 172 14.23 2.12 -2.35
N ARG A 173 13.54 2.00 -3.50
CA ARG A 173 12.38 2.83 -3.86
C ARG A 173 11.27 1.91 -4.36
N TRP A 174 10.05 2.22 -3.98
CA TRP A 174 8.88 1.46 -4.40
C TRP A 174 7.72 2.42 -4.69
N PRO A 175 7.41 2.68 -5.97
CA PRO A 175 6.36 3.61 -6.32
C PRO A 175 5.02 3.26 -5.67
N GLY A 176 4.37 4.26 -5.07
CA GLY A 176 3.08 4.13 -4.40
C GLY A 176 3.12 3.46 -3.02
N ARG A 177 4.28 3.42 -2.35
CA ARG A 177 4.43 2.97 -0.95
C ARG A 177 5.08 4.07 -0.13
N ALA A 178 4.30 4.65 0.78
CA ALA A 178 4.73 5.76 1.63
C ALA A 178 5.53 6.84 0.87
N GLN A 179 5.10 7.14 -0.36
CA GLN A 179 5.81 8.01 -1.29
C GLN A 179 5.31 9.45 -1.15
N VAL A 180 6.22 10.41 -1.17
CA VAL A 180 5.89 11.84 -1.09
C VAL A 180 6.29 12.49 -2.41
N GLU A 181 5.35 13.17 -3.06
CA GLU A 181 5.57 13.86 -4.33
C GLU A 181 4.97 15.26 -4.28
N ASP A 182 5.75 16.27 -4.62
CA ASP A 182 5.22 17.61 -4.85
C ASP A 182 4.62 17.71 -6.27
N ASP A 183 3.52 18.45 -6.42
CA ASP A 183 2.95 18.74 -7.74
C ASP A 183 3.92 19.62 -8.54
N GLU A 184 4.02 19.35 -9.84
CA GLU A 184 4.89 20.16 -10.70
C GLU A 184 4.34 21.59 -10.85
N PRO A 185 5.23 22.59 -10.97
CA PRO A 185 4.81 23.92 -11.38
C PRO A 185 4.08 23.86 -12.73
N ASP A 186 3.01 24.64 -12.84
CA ASP A 186 2.35 24.86 -14.14
C ASP A 186 3.38 25.39 -15.17
N PRO A 187 3.26 25.13 -16.48
CA PRO A 187 4.06 25.76 -17.53
C PRO A 187 4.23 27.29 -17.43
N THR A 188 3.38 27.98 -16.68
CA THR A 188 3.53 29.41 -16.34
C THR A 188 4.58 29.71 -15.26
N GLY A 189 5.21 28.69 -14.67
CA GLY A 189 6.24 28.78 -13.64
C GLY A 189 5.71 28.99 -12.22
N VAL A 190 4.38 29.00 -12.03
CA VAL A 190 3.77 29.12 -10.70
C VAL A 190 3.66 27.72 -10.08
N GLY A 191 4.55 27.44 -9.12
CA GLY A 191 4.44 26.24 -8.27
C GLY A 191 3.17 26.29 -7.41
N SER A 192 2.42 25.19 -7.39
CA SER A 192 1.42 24.94 -6.35
C SER A 192 2.12 24.47 -5.08
N ASP A 193 1.77 25.02 -3.93
CA ASP A 193 2.19 24.53 -2.62
C ASP A 193 1.34 23.30 -2.27
N LEU A 194 1.47 22.24 -3.08
CA LEU A 194 0.64 21.04 -3.09
C LEU A 194 1.55 19.81 -3.05
N THR A 195 1.43 19.04 -1.97
CA THR A 195 2.20 17.82 -1.74
C THR A 195 1.26 16.62 -1.64
N PHE A 196 1.54 15.57 -2.39
CA PHE A 196 0.84 14.29 -2.37
C PHE A 196 1.60 13.26 -1.53
N TYR A 197 0.87 12.60 -0.64
CA TYR A 197 1.31 11.47 0.18
C TYR A 197 0.61 10.24 -0.36
N LEU A 198 1.36 9.34 -0.99
CA LEU A 198 0.86 8.29 -1.86
C LEU A 198 1.15 6.92 -1.24
N ASP A 199 0.09 6.20 -0.86
CA ASP A 199 0.23 4.82 -0.39
C ASP A 199 -0.94 3.95 -0.87
N GLY A 200 -0.61 2.91 -1.62
CA GLY A 200 -1.59 1.99 -2.21
C GLY A 200 -2.14 0.94 -1.24
N ALA A 201 -2.16 1.20 0.07
CA ALA A 201 -2.85 0.40 1.06
C ALA A 201 -4.33 0.17 0.69
N HIS A 202 -4.80 -1.05 0.90
CA HIS A 202 -6.14 -1.51 0.49
C HIS A 202 -6.66 -2.70 1.31
N THR A 203 -6.04 -2.95 2.46
CA THR A 203 -6.50 -3.87 3.51
C THR A 203 -6.59 -3.10 4.83
N PRO A 204 -7.35 -3.56 5.83
CA PRO A 204 -7.44 -2.88 7.12
C PRO A 204 -6.07 -2.63 7.77
N GLU A 205 -5.18 -3.62 7.73
CA GLU A 205 -3.84 -3.57 8.33
C GLU A 205 -2.91 -2.63 7.57
N SER A 206 -2.93 -2.68 6.23
CA SER A 206 -2.11 -1.78 5.41
C SER A 206 -2.59 -0.34 5.51
N ILE A 207 -3.91 -0.10 5.64
CA ILE A 207 -4.45 1.24 5.84
C ILE A 207 -4.04 1.80 7.21
N ALA A 208 -4.06 0.98 8.26
CA ALA A 208 -3.55 1.39 9.56
C ALA A 208 -2.07 1.79 9.48
N ALA A 209 -1.24 0.98 8.81
CA ALA A 209 0.17 1.28 8.61
C ALA A 209 0.43 2.55 7.77
N CYS A 210 -0.39 2.78 6.73
CA CYS A 210 -0.39 4.01 5.95
C CYS A 210 -0.76 5.22 6.83
N ALA A 211 -1.78 5.08 7.67
CA ALA A 211 -2.22 6.15 8.56
C ALA A 211 -1.17 6.50 9.61
N ASP A 212 -0.53 5.51 10.23
CA ASP A 212 0.57 5.70 11.17
C ASP A 212 1.74 6.46 10.49
N TRP A 213 2.12 6.06 9.27
CA TRP A 213 3.12 6.79 8.48
C TRP A 213 2.71 8.24 8.21
N PHE A 214 1.47 8.47 7.77
CA PHE A 214 0.99 9.81 7.48
C PHE A 214 0.97 10.69 8.74
N VAL A 215 0.62 10.13 9.90
CA VAL A 215 0.69 10.82 11.20
C VAL A 215 2.11 11.26 11.51
N ASP A 216 3.10 10.39 11.35
CA ASP A 216 4.51 10.70 11.62
C ASP A 216 5.04 11.84 10.74
N VAL A 217 4.61 11.89 9.49
CA VAL A 217 5.01 12.97 8.58
C VAL A 217 4.25 14.25 8.87
N ALA A 218 2.93 14.17 9.11
CA ALA A 218 2.07 15.28 9.46
C ALA A 218 2.47 15.96 10.78
N ALA A 219 3.04 15.22 11.74
CA ALA A 219 3.56 15.75 13.00
C ALA A 219 4.78 16.68 12.81
N LYS A 220 5.48 16.57 11.67
CA LYS A 220 6.65 17.37 11.31
C LYS A 220 6.30 18.59 10.46
N ALA A 221 5.01 18.83 10.21
CA ALA A 221 4.56 19.91 9.34
C ALA A 221 4.92 21.31 9.90
N PRO A 222 5.31 22.27 9.05
CA PRO A 222 5.62 23.63 9.47
C PRO A 222 4.37 24.39 9.93
N SER A 223 4.58 25.50 10.65
CA SER A 223 3.53 26.47 10.97
C SER A 223 3.48 27.58 9.90
N PRO A 224 2.29 27.99 9.42
CA PRO A 224 0.96 27.53 9.81
C PRO A 224 0.64 26.12 9.29
N THR A 225 -0.21 25.40 10.03
CA THR A 225 -0.60 24.02 9.68
C THR A 225 -1.20 23.96 8.27
N PRO A 226 -0.75 23.03 7.42
CA PRO A 226 -1.27 22.87 6.06
C PRO A 226 -2.73 22.43 6.06
N THR A 227 -3.45 22.75 4.98
CA THR A 227 -4.78 22.18 4.72
C THR A 227 -4.62 20.73 4.29
N ARG A 228 -5.31 19.80 4.96
CA ARG A 228 -5.19 18.37 4.70
C ARG A 228 -6.41 17.81 4.01
N VAL A 229 -6.20 17.08 2.92
CA VAL A 229 -7.27 16.43 2.15
C VAL A 229 -7.00 14.94 2.07
N LEU A 230 -8.03 14.13 2.34
CA LEU A 230 -8.03 12.71 1.98
C LEU A 230 -8.56 12.58 0.56
N LEU A 231 -7.84 11.88 -0.32
CA LEU A 231 -8.30 11.45 -1.63
C LEU A 231 -8.37 9.92 -1.64
N PHE A 232 -9.57 9.37 -1.74
CA PHE A 232 -9.80 7.95 -1.48
C PHE A 232 -10.73 7.32 -2.50
N ASN A 233 -10.43 6.07 -2.86
CA ASN A 233 -11.39 5.13 -3.42
C ASN A 233 -11.01 3.70 -3.00
N CYS A 234 -11.94 2.76 -3.19
CA CYS A 234 -11.64 1.33 -3.18
C CYS A 234 -12.54 0.62 -4.19
N GLN A 235 -12.20 -0.63 -4.54
CA GLN A 235 -13.01 -1.45 -5.43
C GLN A 235 -14.33 -1.87 -4.76
N GLU A 236 -15.38 -2.09 -5.55
CA GLU A 236 -16.74 -2.38 -5.06
C GLU A 236 -16.85 -3.69 -4.29
N GLU A 237 -15.95 -4.65 -4.53
CA GLU A 237 -15.88 -5.88 -3.73
C GLU A 237 -15.36 -5.67 -2.29
N ARG A 238 -14.90 -4.47 -1.94
CA ARG A 238 -14.38 -4.15 -0.60
C ARG A 238 -15.48 -3.61 0.30
N THR A 239 -15.34 -3.80 1.60
CA THR A 239 -16.18 -3.15 2.61
C THR A 239 -15.58 -1.77 2.96
N PRO A 240 -16.22 -0.64 2.60
CA PRO A 240 -15.63 0.70 2.81
C PRO A 240 -15.25 0.98 4.26
N LEU A 241 -16.13 0.63 5.20
CA LEU A 241 -15.89 0.83 6.63
C LEU A 241 -14.69 0.04 7.15
N ALA A 242 -14.42 -1.14 6.60
CA ALA A 242 -13.25 -1.93 7.01
C ALA A 242 -11.92 -1.24 6.68
N LEU A 243 -11.90 -0.35 5.69
CA LEU A 243 -10.73 0.44 5.31
C LEU A 243 -10.75 1.84 5.96
N LEU A 244 -11.89 2.54 5.90
CA LEU A 244 -11.99 3.92 6.39
C LEU A 244 -11.93 4.01 7.92
N GLN A 245 -12.42 3.00 8.66
CA GLN A 245 -12.43 3.01 10.12
C GLN A 245 -11.00 2.98 10.70
N PRO A 246 -10.11 2.04 10.32
CA PRO A 246 -8.71 2.07 10.77
C PRO A 246 -8.00 3.38 10.41
N LEU A 247 -8.24 3.93 9.20
CA LEU A 247 -7.68 5.22 8.81
C LEU A 247 -8.10 6.33 9.77
N HIS A 248 -9.41 6.46 10.00
CA HIS A 248 -9.99 7.49 10.86
C HIS A 248 -9.49 7.38 12.30
N GLU A 249 -9.44 6.17 12.86
CA GLU A 249 -8.97 5.93 14.23
C GLU A 249 -7.51 6.31 14.42
N ARG A 250 -6.63 5.90 13.49
CA ARG A 250 -5.19 6.17 13.59
C ARG A 250 -4.86 7.64 13.43
N VAL A 251 -5.47 8.33 12.45
CA VAL A 251 -5.24 9.78 12.32
C VAL A 251 -5.76 10.56 13.53
N ALA A 252 -6.91 10.15 14.09
CA ALA A 252 -7.46 10.76 15.30
C ALA A 252 -6.54 10.55 16.52
N GLN A 253 -6.01 9.33 16.72
CA GLN A 253 -5.02 9.04 17.77
C GLN A 253 -3.74 9.87 17.60
N GLY A 254 -3.33 10.12 16.36
CA GLY A 254 -2.20 10.98 16.01
C GLY A 254 -2.46 12.49 16.09
N ASN A 255 -3.66 12.92 16.51
CA ASN A 255 -4.11 14.32 16.46
C ASN A 255 -3.99 14.96 15.07
N VAL A 256 -4.10 14.15 14.02
CA VAL A 256 -4.14 14.60 12.62
C VAL A 256 -5.58 14.59 12.15
N MET A 257 -6.02 15.69 11.53
CA MET A 257 -7.36 15.81 10.99
C MET A 257 -7.30 16.17 9.52
N PHE A 258 -8.24 15.65 8.75
CA PHE A 258 -8.51 16.11 7.40
C PHE A 258 -9.47 17.29 7.43
N ASP A 259 -9.19 18.33 6.68
CA ASP A 259 -10.15 19.40 6.45
C ASP A 259 -11.26 18.93 5.50
N ARG A 260 -10.93 18.04 4.57
CA ARG A 260 -11.83 17.49 3.53
C ARG A 260 -11.51 16.04 3.17
N ALA A 261 -12.52 15.30 2.74
CA ALA A 261 -12.38 13.97 2.16
C ALA A 261 -13.03 13.93 0.77
N MET A 262 -12.24 13.63 -0.26
CA MET A 262 -12.65 13.55 -1.66
C MET A 262 -12.75 12.08 -2.07
N PHE A 263 -13.91 11.69 -2.58
CA PHE A 263 -14.17 10.34 -3.08
C PHE A 263 -14.33 10.35 -4.60
N VAL A 264 -13.55 9.51 -5.27
CA VAL A 264 -13.47 9.44 -6.74
C VAL A 264 -13.81 8.02 -7.24
N PRO A 265 -14.15 7.86 -8.53
CA PRO A 265 -14.38 6.53 -9.11
C PRO A 265 -13.19 5.57 -8.98
N PRO A 266 -13.44 4.25 -8.82
CA PRO A 266 -12.40 3.22 -8.81
C PRO A 266 -11.85 2.90 -10.22
N ASP A 267 -12.40 3.51 -11.26
CA ASP A 267 -12.06 3.28 -12.67
C ASP A 267 -10.62 3.65 -13.01
N SER A 268 -9.78 2.63 -13.24
CA SER A 268 -8.39 2.81 -13.67
C SER A 268 -8.21 2.46 -15.13
N SER A 269 -8.18 3.49 -15.97
CA SER A 269 -7.82 3.37 -17.38
C SER A 269 -7.24 4.68 -17.89
N THR A 270 -6.32 4.62 -18.85
CA THR A 270 -5.79 5.84 -19.50
C THR A 270 -6.90 6.68 -20.17
N ALA A 271 -7.99 6.03 -20.56
CA ALA A 271 -9.19 6.69 -21.07
C ALA A 271 -10.00 7.38 -19.96
N SER A 272 -10.13 6.80 -18.76
CA SER A 272 -10.83 7.42 -17.62
C SER A 272 -10.10 8.64 -17.08
N LEU A 273 -8.77 8.71 -17.20
CA LEU A 273 -7.99 9.91 -16.87
C LEU A 273 -8.25 11.10 -17.80
N LYS A 274 -8.84 10.87 -18.99
CA LYS A 274 -9.12 11.90 -20.01
C LYS A 274 -10.61 12.22 -20.18
N LYS A 275 -11.49 11.53 -19.45
CA LYS A 275 -12.95 11.73 -19.58
C LYS A 275 -13.45 12.82 -18.63
N ASP A 276 -14.18 13.76 -19.19
CA ASP A 276 -15.04 14.68 -18.43
C ASP A 276 -16.31 13.92 -18.01
N GLY A 277 -16.48 13.74 -16.69
CA GLY A 277 -17.75 13.41 -16.05
C GLY A 277 -18.36 12.03 -16.32
N MET A 278 -18.42 11.17 -15.29
CA MET A 278 -19.45 10.12 -15.20
C MET A 278 -20.85 10.77 -15.03
N PRO A 279 -21.93 10.20 -15.58
CA PRO A 279 -23.30 10.63 -15.27
C PRO A 279 -23.53 10.61 -13.75
N LYS A 280 -24.30 11.58 -13.21
CA LYS A 280 -24.55 11.70 -11.76
C LYS A 280 -25.15 10.44 -11.12
N ASP A 281 -25.96 9.71 -11.88
CA ASP A 281 -26.59 8.45 -11.46
C ASP A 281 -25.60 7.27 -11.36
N ALA A 282 -24.35 7.44 -11.81
CA ALA A 282 -23.28 6.46 -11.74
C ALA A 282 -22.35 6.64 -10.53
N LEU A 283 -22.63 7.60 -9.63
CA LEU A 283 -21.74 7.95 -8.51
C LEU A 283 -22.17 7.38 -7.15
N THR A 284 -23.11 6.43 -7.15
CA THR A 284 -23.65 5.82 -5.92
C THR A 284 -22.56 5.19 -5.07
N TRP A 285 -21.54 4.57 -5.69
CA TRP A 285 -20.44 3.98 -4.94
C TRP A 285 -19.65 5.01 -4.15
N GLN A 286 -19.29 6.14 -4.77
CA GLN A 286 -18.52 7.21 -4.11
C GLN A 286 -19.36 7.90 -3.02
N GLN A 287 -20.68 8.01 -3.23
CA GLN A 287 -21.60 8.46 -2.19
C GLN A 287 -21.64 7.50 -1.01
N ASN A 288 -21.60 6.18 -1.24
CA ASN A 288 -21.49 5.19 -0.18
C ASN A 288 -20.16 5.32 0.58
N LEU A 289 -19.05 5.58 -0.10
CA LEU A 289 -17.76 5.86 0.55
C LEU A 289 -17.84 7.12 1.43
N GLY A 290 -18.46 8.19 0.93
CA GLY A 290 -18.67 9.42 1.68
C GLY A 290 -19.54 9.24 2.92
N ALA A 291 -20.61 8.44 2.82
CA ALA A 291 -21.47 8.08 3.95
C ALA A 291 -20.72 7.22 4.97
N ALA A 292 -19.92 6.25 4.53
CA ALA A 292 -19.09 5.43 5.40
C ALA A 292 -18.08 6.28 6.18
N TRP A 293 -17.42 7.23 5.52
CA TRP A 293 -16.49 8.17 6.15
C TRP A 293 -17.15 9.05 7.21
N GLN A 294 -18.34 9.60 6.93
CA GLN A 294 -19.11 10.32 7.94
C GLN A 294 -19.50 9.42 9.12
N GLY A 295 -19.83 8.16 8.83
CA GLY A 295 -20.13 7.16 9.85
C GLY A 295 -18.98 6.87 10.80
N CYS A 296 -17.71 6.94 10.35
CA CYS A 296 -16.54 6.74 11.20
C CYS A 296 -16.48 7.73 12.38
N ALA A 297 -16.97 8.95 12.19
CA ALA A 297 -17.02 9.97 13.25
C ALA A 297 -18.14 9.74 14.28
N LEU A 298 -19.16 8.96 13.94
CA LEU A 298 -20.34 8.73 14.78
C LEU A 298 -20.21 7.51 15.71
N GLY A 299 -19.19 6.67 15.51
CA GLY A 299 -18.98 5.43 16.26
C GLY A 299 -20.07 4.37 16.03
N SER A 300 -19.96 3.23 16.71
CA SER A 300 -20.82 2.03 16.52
C SER A 300 -22.31 2.22 16.86
N GLY A 301 -22.71 3.38 17.39
CA GLY A 301 -24.07 3.68 17.85
C GLY A 301 -24.80 4.78 17.08
N GLY A 302 -24.14 5.44 16.11
CA GLY A 302 -24.77 6.49 15.30
C GLY A 302 -25.42 5.92 14.03
N THR A 303 -26.57 6.47 13.65
CA THR A 303 -27.19 6.14 12.36
C THR A 303 -26.34 6.69 11.24
N GLN A 304 -25.83 5.82 10.36
CA GLN A 304 -25.09 6.28 9.20
C GLN A 304 -25.95 7.18 8.31
N PRO A 305 -25.40 8.30 7.84
CA PRO A 305 -26.12 9.18 6.92
C PRO A 305 -26.44 8.44 5.62
N SER A 306 -27.57 8.78 4.99
CA SER A 306 -27.94 8.19 3.71
C SER A 306 -26.93 8.62 2.63
N SER A 307 -26.53 7.71 1.75
CA SER A 307 -25.62 8.02 0.64
C SER A 307 -26.18 9.12 -0.28
N SER A 308 -27.50 9.18 -0.44
CA SER A 308 -28.20 10.24 -1.17
C SER A 308 -28.03 11.66 -0.61
N SER A 309 -27.61 11.79 0.65
CA SER A 309 -27.34 13.09 1.29
C SER A 309 -25.93 13.62 1.03
N ILE A 310 -25.03 12.78 0.48
CA ILE A 310 -23.66 13.17 0.16
C ILE A 310 -23.65 14.00 -1.12
N ALA A 311 -23.11 15.22 -1.00
CA ALA A 311 -23.03 16.17 -2.11
C ALA A 311 -22.06 15.69 -3.20
N VAL A 312 -22.51 15.81 -4.45
CA VAL A 312 -21.74 15.52 -5.66
C VAL A 312 -21.30 16.85 -6.26
N MET A 313 -19.99 17.04 -6.38
CA MET A 313 -19.38 18.20 -7.05
C MET A 313 -19.19 17.83 -8.51
N SER A 314 -19.93 18.49 -9.40
CA SER A 314 -20.02 18.13 -10.82
C SER A 314 -18.81 18.63 -11.62
N THR A 315 -18.08 19.62 -11.08
CA THR A 315 -16.93 20.27 -11.72
C THR A 315 -15.81 20.52 -10.70
N HIS A 316 -14.57 20.64 -11.17
CA HIS A 316 -13.41 21.01 -10.36
C HIS A 316 -13.58 22.38 -9.70
N ALA A 317 -14.31 23.31 -10.32
CA ALA A 317 -14.63 24.61 -9.73
C ALA A 317 -15.56 24.47 -8.51
N GLU A 318 -16.61 23.65 -8.60
CA GLU A 318 -17.48 23.32 -7.46
C GLU A 318 -16.69 22.63 -6.34
N ALA A 319 -15.84 21.67 -6.69
CA ALA A 319 -15.00 20.96 -5.73
C ALA A 319 -13.99 21.88 -5.04
N ALA A 320 -13.31 22.77 -5.79
CA ALA A 320 -12.38 23.76 -5.24
C ALA A 320 -13.10 24.77 -4.32
N ALA A 321 -14.30 25.22 -4.70
CA ALA A 321 -15.12 26.07 -3.84
C ALA A 321 -15.51 25.37 -2.53
N SER A 322 -15.80 24.07 -2.57
CA SER A 322 -16.04 23.24 -1.38
C SER A 322 -14.81 23.16 -0.46
N LEU A 323 -13.60 23.01 -1.02
CA LEU A 323 -12.35 23.06 -0.27
C LEU A 323 -12.14 24.43 0.42
N ALA A 324 -12.57 25.52 -0.22
CA ALA A 324 -12.46 26.88 0.32
C ALA A 324 -13.53 27.24 1.36
N SER A 325 -14.64 26.51 1.40
CA SER A 325 -15.77 26.84 2.27
C SER A 325 -15.44 26.71 3.76
N THR A 326 -15.58 27.78 4.54
CA THR A 326 -15.47 27.71 6.00
C THR A 326 -16.80 27.35 6.68
N SER A 327 -17.90 27.22 5.93
CA SER A 327 -19.22 26.88 6.47
C SER A 327 -19.45 25.38 6.61
N LEU A 328 -18.65 24.56 5.92
CA LEU A 328 -18.72 23.10 6.02
C LEU A 328 -17.87 22.60 7.21
N PRO A 329 -18.36 21.60 7.96
CA PRO A 329 -17.57 20.92 8.97
C PRO A 329 -16.24 20.39 8.43
N ARG A 330 -15.23 20.28 9.29
CA ARG A 330 -14.01 19.53 8.95
C ARG A 330 -14.33 18.07 8.64
N SER A 331 -13.48 17.42 7.87
CA SER A 331 -13.68 16.06 7.37
C SER A 331 -14.95 15.89 6.52
N SER A 332 -15.58 16.96 6.05
CA SER A 332 -16.78 16.84 5.19
C SER A 332 -16.44 16.06 3.92
N PRO A 333 -17.21 15.03 3.57
CA PRO A 333 -17.02 14.30 2.32
C PRO A 333 -17.51 15.12 1.14
N CYS A 334 -16.84 14.99 0.00
CA CYS A 334 -17.35 15.40 -1.29
C CYS A 334 -17.05 14.32 -2.34
N VAL A 335 -18.03 14.08 -3.20
CA VAL A 335 -17.89 13.16 -4.33
C VAL A 335 -17.52 13.94 -5.58
N VAL A 336 -16.51 13.46 -6.30
CA VAL A 336 -16.02 14.08 -7.55
C VAL A 336 -16.10 13.04 -8.67
N PRO A 337 -16.62 13.40 -9.87
CA PRO A 337 -16.97 12.45 -10.91
C PRO A 337 -15.79 11.81 -11.64
N SER A 338 -14.57 12.33 -11.44
CA SER A 338 -13.35 11.74 -11.98
C SER A 338 -12.13 12.13 -11.14
N LEU A 339 -11.06 11.36 -11.26
CA LEU A 339 -9.78 11.68 -10.64
C LEU A 339 -9.18 12.98 -11.21
N GLY A 340 -9.30 13.21 -12.52
CA GLY A 340 -8.80 14.42 -13.17
C GLY A 340 -9.43 15.70 -12.59
N GLU A 341 -10.76 15.70 -12.43
CA GLU A 341 -11.49 16.81 -11.81
C GLU A 341 -11.07 17.03 -10.34
N ALA A 342 -10.76 15.95 -9.61
CA ALA A 342 -10.29 16.06 -8.22
C ALA A 342 -8.90 16.71 -8.14
N ILE A 343 -7.96 16.29 -9.00
CA ILE A 343 -6.61 16.87 -9.06
C ILE A 343 -6.65 18.33 -9.51
N GLU A 344 -7.45 18.67 -10.53
CA GLU A 344 -7.61 20.07 -10.96
C GLU A 344 -8.27 20.93 -9.88
N ALA A 345 -9.22 20.39 -9.11
CA ALA A 345 -9.79 21.10 -7.96
C ALA A 345 -8.75 21.41 -6.88
N LEU A 346 -7.88 20.44 -6.56
CA LEU A 346 -6.78 20.61 -5.62
C LEU A 346 -5.77 21.66 -6.09
N ARG A 347 -5.39 21.61 -7.38
CA ARG A 347 -4.52 22.60 -8.02
C ARG A 347 -5.14 24.00 -8.00
N LEU A 348 -6.40 24.12 -8.39
CA LEU A 348 -7.14 25.38 -8.37
C LEU A 348 -7.21 25.95 -6.96
N TYR A 349 -7.48 25.12 -5.96
CA TYR A 349 -7.51 25.53 -4.55
C TYR A 349 -6.15 25.99 -4.04
N ALA A 350 -5.09 25.22 -4.31
CA ALA A 350 -3.71 25.56 -3.91
C ALA A 350 -3.22 26.87 -4.55
N ARG A 351 -3.68 27.17 -5.78
CA ARG A 351 -3.36 28.42 -6.51
C ARG A 351 -4.25 29.60 -6.09
N GLY A 352 -5.51 29.35 -5.71
CA GLY A 352 -6.56 30.35 -5.53
C GLY A 352 -6.56 31.12 -4.20
N GLY A 353 -5.58 30.89 -3.32
CA GLY A 353 -5.39 31.72 -2.13
C GLY A 353 -4.83 33.09 -2.52
N GLY A 354 -5.36 34.19 -1.96
CA GLY A 354 -4.78 35.54 -2.09
C GLY A 354 -3.37 35.65 -1.48
N ASP A 355 -3.03 36.76 -0.83
CA ASP A 355 -1.68 37.10 -0.33
C ASP A 355 -1.04 36.14 0.71
N ARG A 356 -1.66 34.97 0.97
CA ARG A 356 -1.12 33.85 1.75
C ARG A 356 -1.31 32.55 0.98
N ARG A 357 -0.25 32.06 0.34
CA ARG A 357 -0.17 30.67 -0.15
C ARG A 357 -0.46 29.73 1.03
N LYS A 358 -1.41 28.82 0.85
CA LYS A 358 -1.69 27.76 1.83
C LYS A 358 -1.08 26.47 1.30
N LYS A 359 -0.17 25.88 2.07
CA LYS A 359 0.31 24.52 1.80
C LYS A 359 -0.87 23.54 1.90
N VAL A 360 -1.01 22.71 0.88
CA VAL A 360 -2.02 21.67 0.77
C VAL A 360 -1.32 20.32 0.80
N GLU A 361 -1.76 19.44 1.70
CA GLU A 361 -1.25 18.08 1.84
C GLU A 361 -2.38 17.09 1.52
N VAL A 362 -2.15 16.18 0.57
CA VAL A 362 -3.16 15.23 0.10
C VAL A 362 -2.72 13.81 0.39
N LEU A 363 -3.41 13.11 1.29
CA LEU A 363 -3.21 11.66 1.44
C LEU A 363 -4.04 10.94 0.37
N VAL A 364 -3.38 10.17 -0.48
CA VAL A 364 -3.98 9.34 -1.52
C VAL A 364 -3.82 7.88 -1.13
N THR A 365 -4.93 7.20 -0.85
CA THR A 365 -4.91 5.79 -0.41
C THR A 365 -6.22 5.05 -0.69
N GLY A 366 -6.29 3.76 -0.34
CA GLY A 366 -7.47 2.90 -0.50
C GLY A 366 -7.41 1.97 -1.70
N SER A 367 -6.53 2.25 -2.67
CA SER A 367 -6.39 1.47 -3.89
C SER A 367 -5.02 1.66 -4.54
N LEU A 368 -4.39 0.54 -4.94
CA LEU A 368 -3.17 0.55 -5.76
C LEU A 368 -3.40 1.26 -7.10
N TYR A 369 -4.59 1.11 -7.67
CA TYR A 369 -4.93 1.68 -8.96
C TYR A 369 -5.06 3.20 -8.88
N LEU A 370 -5.70 3.72 -7.83
CA LEU A 370 -5.80 5.16 -7.58
C LEU A 370 -4.41 5.79 -7.47
N VAL A 371 -3.53 5.20 -6.67
CA VAL A 371 -2.18 5.72 -6.47
C VAL A 371 -1.38 5.68 -7.77
N GLY A 372 -1.48 4.59 -8.53
CA GLY A 372 -0.86 4.49 -9.85
C GLY A 372 -1.36 5.55 -10.84
N ASP A 373 -2.66 5.84 -10.83
CA ASP A 373 -3.24 6.86 -11.69
C ASP A 373 -2.85 8.29 -11.28
N VAL A 374 -2.76 8.57 -9.98
CA VAL A 374 -2.22 9.85 -9.49
C VAL A 374 -0.76 10.00 -9.92
N LEU A 375 0.08 8.97 -9.75
CA LEU A 375 1.46 9.01 -10.21
C LEU A 375 1.59 9.28 -11.72
N ARG A 376 0.70 8.71 -12.55
CA ARG A 376 0.65 9.03 -14.00
C ARG A 376 0.27 10.49 -14.26
N LEU A 377 -0.72 11.02 -13.54
CA LEU A 377 -1.14 12.43 -13.66
C LEU A 377 -0.05 13.40 -13.19
N LEU A 378 0.81 12.97 -12.27
CA LEU A 378 2.01 13.70 -11.81
C LEU A 378 3.24 13.46 -12.71
N LYS A 379 3.13 12.64 -13.76
CA LYS A 379 4.24 12.25 -14.65
C LYS A 379 5.43 11.61 -13.90
N ARG A 380 5.12 10.72 -12.95
CA ARG A 380 6.08 9.96 -12.13
C ARG A 380 6.14 8.47 -12.48
N LEU A 381 5.32 8.03 -13.44
CA LEU A 381 5.29 6.73 -14.10
C LEU A 381 5.09 6.96 -15.59
#